data_AF-A0A383EQ14-F1
#
_entry.id   AF-A0A383EQ14-F1
#
_cell.length_a   1.000
_cell.length_b   1.000
_cell.length_c   1.000
_cell.angle_alpha   90.00
_cell.angle_beta   90.00
_cell.angle_gamma   90.00
#
_symmetry.space_group_name_H-M   'P 1'
#
loop_
_entity.id
_entity.type
_entity.pdbx_description
1 polymer ?
#
loop_
_entity_poly.entity_id
_entity_poly.type
_entity_poly.pdbx_seq_one_letter_code
_entity_poly.pdbx_strand_id
1 'polypeptide(L)'
;MSYSMLPNVLSVIRIILTVPVVIALLKGQYLLTLLLFLLAGISDALDGWIAKQYSFQTRLGSILDPMADKILLTCTFITLYWV
;
A
#
# COMPACT_ATOMS: atom_id res chain seq x y z
N MET A 1 25.34 5.22 5.46
CA MET A 1 24.06 5.61 4.83
C MET A 1 23.06 4.49 5.10
N SER A 2 22.02 4.75 5.89
CA SER A 2 21.13 3.72 6.42
C SER A 2 20.10 3.31 5.37
N TYR A 3 20.35 2.22 4.64
CA TYR A 3 19.42 1.64 3.65
C TYR A 3 18.12 1.07 4.29
N SER A 4 18.04 1.07 5.63
CA SER A 4 16.92 0.60 6.43
C SER A 4 15.60 1.39 6.25
N MET A 5 15.62 2.50 5.51
CA MET A 5 14.44 3.33 5.24
C MET A 5 13.68 2.96 3.96
N LEU A 6 14.25 2.11 3.09
CA LEU A 6 13.63 1.70 1.83
C LEU A 6 12.23 1.09 2.01
N PRO A 7 12.02 0.12 2.93
CA PRO A 7 10.69 -0.45 3.15
C PRO A 7 9.67 0.60 3.62
N ASN A 8 10.12 1.51 4.50
CA ASN A 8 9.28 2.55 5.08
C ASN A 8 8.78 3.57 4.03
N VAL A 9 9.61 3.86 3.02
CA VAL A 9 9.22 4.73 1.90
C VAL A 9 8.13 4.08 1.06
N LEU A 10 8.20 2.77 0.85
CA LEU A 10 7.25 2.04 0.03
C LEU A 10 5.88 1.90 0.72
N SER A 11 5.85 1.69 2.04
CA SER A 11 4.60 1.75 2.82
C SER A 11 3.95 3.15 2.74
N VAL A 12 4.75 4.24 2.78
CA VAL A 12 4.25 5.61 2.60
C VAL A 12 3.71 5.83 1.19
N ILE A 13 4.42 5.35 0.16
CA ILE A 13 3.95 5.39 -1.22
C ILE A 13 2.61 4.68 -1.36
N ARG A 14 2.41 3.55 -0.67
CA ARG A 14 1.14 2.79 -0.68
C ARG A 14 -0.02 3.58 -0.06
N ILE A 15 0.24 4.29 1.04
CA ILE A 15 -0.76 5.18 1.65
C ILE A 15 -1.15 6.28 0.64
N ILE A 16 -0.17 6.87 -0.05
CA ILE A 16 -0.44 7.87 -1.10
C ILE A 16 -1.21 7.24 -2.26
N LEU A 17 -0.88 6.01 -2.66
CA LEU A 17 -1.53 5.27 -3.75
C LEU A 17 -2.98 4.87 -3.41
N THR A 18 -3.36 4.84 -2.14
CA THR A 18 -4.75 4.61 -1.72
C THR A 18 -5.66 5.74 -2.20
N VAL A 19 -5.17 6.98 -2.26
CA VAL A 19 -5.95 8.15 -2.72
C VAL A 19 -6.43 8.00 -4.18
N PRO A 20 -5.57 7.74 -5.18
CA PRO A 20 -6.03 7.54 -6.55
C PRO A 20 -6.89 6.27 -6.71
N VAL A 21 -6.68 5.21 -5.91
CA VAL A 21 -7.56 4.03 -5.90
C VAL A 21 -9.00 4.41 -5.53
N VAL A 22 -9.16 5.18 -4.45
CA VAL A 22 -10.48 5.66 -3.99
C VAL A 22 -11.11 6.58 -5.04
N ILE A 23 -10.35 7.54 -5.59
CA ILE A 23 -10.86 8.46 -6.63
C ILE A 23 -11.30 7.69 -7.88
N ALA A 24 -10.53 6.71 -8.33
CA ALA A 24 -10.88 5.86 -9.47
C ALA A 24 -12.18 5.09 -9.23
N LEU A 25 -12.33 4.54 -8.02
CA LEU A 25 -13.51 3.77 -7.62
C LEU A 25 -14.76 4.66 -7.56
N LEU A 26 -14.66 5.87 -6.97
CA LEU A 26 -15.74 6.86 -6.94
C LEU A 26 -16.17 7.34 -8.33
N LYS A 27 -15.25 7.35 -9.30
CA LYS A 27 -15.56 7.67 -10.71
C LYS A 27 -16.14 6.49 -11.50
N GLY A 28 -16.36 5.34 -10.86
CA GLY A 28 -16.83 4.11 -11.51
C GLY A 28 -15.81 3.48 -12.47
N GLN A 29 -14.53 3.85 -12.36
CA GLN A 29 -13.47 3.35 -13.24
C GLN A 29 -12.90 2.02 -12.71
N TYR A 30 -13.72 0.98 -12.67
CA TYR A 30 -13.39 -0.30 -12.04
C TYR A 30 -12.09 -0.93 -12.55
N LEU A 31 -11.81 -0.84 -13.85
CA LEU A 31 -10.57 -1.37 -14.44
C LEU A 31 -9.33 -0.63 -13.91
N LEU A 32 -9.39 0.71 -13.82
CA LEU A 32 -8.30 1.52 -13.28
C LEU A 32 -8.11 1.24 -11.78
N THR A 33 -9.21 1.14 -11.02
CA THR A 33 -9.17 0.77 -9.61
C THR A 33 -8.49 -0.57 -9.40
N LEU A 34 -8.86 -1.58 -10.20
CA LEU A 34 -8.27 -2.91 -10.10
C LEU A 34 -6.77 -2.89 -10.41
N LEU A 35 -6.34 -2.18 -11.45
CA LEU A 35 -4.91 -2.03 -11.78
C LEU A 35 -4.12 -1.33 -10.66
N LEU A 36 -4.64 -0.23 -10.11
CA LEU A 36 -4.00 0.51 -9.02
C LEU A 36 -3.94 -0.32 -7.73
N PHE A 37 -5.01 -1.05 -7.42
CA PHE A 37 -5.06 -1.94 -6.26
C PHE A 37 -4.06 -3.10 -6.39
N LEU A 38 -3.95 -3.68 -7.59
CA LEU A 38 -3.01 -4.76 -7.89
C LEU A 38 -1.56 -4.25 -7.80
N LEU A 39 -1.27 -3.06 -8.32
CA LEU A 39 0.02 -2.39 -8.14
C LEU A 39 0.35 -2.14 -6.66
N ALA A 40 -0.63 -1.72 -5.86
CA ALA A 40 -0.46 -1.51 -4.42
C ALA A 40 -0.08 -2.82 -3.71
N GLY A 41 -0.77 -3.92 -4.03
CA GLY A 41 -0.50 -5.24 -3.46
C GLY A 41 0.84 -5.83 -3.89
N ILE A 42 1.24 -5.64 -5.16
CA ILE A 42 2.57 -6.06 -5.63
C ILE A 42 3.68 -5.27 -4.91
N SER A 43 3.48 -3.97 -4.68
CA SER A 43 4.43 -3.16 -3.92
C SER A 43 4.67 -3.75 -2.53
N ASP A 44 3.61 -4.16 -1.81
CA ASP A 44 3.76 -4.79 -0.49
C ASP A 44 4.57 -6.08 -0.51
N ALA A 45 4.25 -6.96 -1.46
CA ALA A 45 4.96 -8.22 -1.60
C ALA A 45 6.44 -7.99 -1.89
N LEU A 46 6.77 -7.00 -2.71
CA LEU A 46 8.16 -6.61 -2.99
C LEU A 46 8.85 -6.02 -1.77
N ASP A 47 8.19 -5.14 -1.01
CA ASP A 47 8.74 -4.52 0.20
C ASP A 47 9.07 -5.58 1.26
N GLY A 48 8.12 -6.48 1.51
CA GLY A 48 8.28 -7.58 2.46
C GLY A 48 9.34 -8.60 2.03
N TRP A 49 9.46 -8.86 0.73
CA TRP A 49 10.49 -9.72 0.18
C TRP A 49 11.89 -9.10 0.33
N ILE A 50 12.05 -7.82 -0.03
CA ILE A 50 13.31 -7.07 0.15
C ILE A 50 13.67 -6.99 1.64
N ALA A 51 12.72 -6.67 2.52
CA ALA A 51 12.96 -6.60 3.96
C ALA A 51 13.46 -7.94 4.54
N LYS A 52 12.91 -9.07 4.08
CA LYS A 52 13.37 -10.42 4.47
C LYS A 52 14.75 -10.76 3.89
N GLN A 53 14.98 -10.44 2.62
CA GLN A 53 16.23 -10.76 1.92
C GLN A 53 17.45 -10.06 2.56
N TYR A 54 17.27 -8.82 3.00
CA TYR A 54 18.35 -7.98 3.53
C TYR A 54 18.37 -7.87 5.06
N SER A 55 17.49 -8.59 5.77
CA SER A 55 17.34 -8.48 7.24
C SER A 55 17.11 -7.04 7.74
N PHE A 56 16.59 -6.15 6.88
CA PHE A 56 16.27 -4.76 7.22
C PHE A 56 14.88 -4.65 7.84
N GLN A 57 14.62 -5.43 8.89
CA GLN A 57 13.41 -5.27 9.70
C GLN A 57 13.60 -4.13 10.68
N THR A 58 12.99 -2.99 10.40
CA THR A 58 12.91 -1.88 11.35
C THR A 58 11.62 -1.96 12.15
N ARG A 59 11.67 -1.55 13.43
CA ARG A 59 10.50 -1.49 14.31
C ARG A 59 9.40 -0.56 13.76
N LEU A 60 9.79 0.45 12.96
CA LEU A 60 8.86 1.35 12.28
C LEU A 60 8.16 0.67 11.11
N GLY A 61 8.91 -0.03 10.23
CA GLY A 61 8.33 -0.77 9.10
C GLY A 61 7.32 -1.82 9.55
N SER A 62 7.65 -2.57 10.61
CA SER A 62 6.72 -3.58 11.18
C SER A 62 5.39 -3.01 11.68
N ILE A 63 5.31 -1.70 11.93
CA ILE A 63 4.09 -1.00 12.32
C ILE A 63 3.45 -0.35 11.08
N LEU A 64 4.25 0.28 10.22
CA LEU A 64 3.75 0.98 9.03
C LEU A 64 3.10 0.03 8.01
N ASP A 65 3.66 -1.15 7.78
CA ASP A 65 3.13 -2.11 6.80
C ASP A 65 1.69 -2.53 7.12
N PRO A 66 1.36 -3.06 8.32
CA PRO A 66 -0.02 -3.39 8.66
C PRO A 66 -0.93 -2.16 8.81
N MET A 67 -0.38 -0.95 9.02
CA MET A 67 -1.17 0.28 8.98
C MET A 67 -1.55 0.67 7.55
N ALA A 68 -0.60 0.63 6.62
CA ALA A 68 -0.83 0.93 5.21
C ALA A 68 -1.87 -0.03 4.61
N ASP A 69 -1.77 -1.32 4.92
CA ASP A 69 -2.75 -2.31 4.46
C ASP A 69 -4.15 -2.07 5.02
N LYS A 70 -4.26 -1.76 6.32
CA LYS A 70 -5.56 -1.43 6.93
C LYS A 70 -6.17 -0.18 6.31
N ILE A 71 -5.38 0.85 6.02
CA ILE A 71 -5.86 2.07 5.36
C ILE A 71 -6.37 1.72 3.96
N LEU A 72 -5.59 1.01 3.15
CA LEU A 72 -5.98 0.61 1.80
C LEU A 72 -7.26 -0.22 1.80
N LEU A 73 -7.34 -1.25 2.64
CA LEU A 73 -8.51 -2.12 2.76
C LEU A 73 -9.74 -1.33 3.22
N THR A 74 -9.63 -0.56 4.30
CA THR A 74 -10.77 0.14 4.90
C THR A 74 -11.30 1.23 3.96
N CYS A 75 -10.42 2.02 3.36
CA CYS A 75 -10.82 3.04 2.39
C CYS A 75 -11.48 2.42 1.16
N THR A 76 -10.92 1.34 0.62
CA THR A 76 -11.50 0.66 -0.54
C THR A 76 -12.87 0.06 -0.20
N PHE A 77 -13.01 -0.59 0.96
CA PHE A 77 -14.28 -1.16 1.42
C PHE A 77 -15.36 -0.09 1.62
N ILE A 78 -15.05 1.01 2.31
CA ILE A 78 -16.00 2.10 2.55
C ILE A 78 -16.45 2.70 1.22
N THR A 79 -15.50 2.93 0.31
CA THR A 79 -15.80 3.50 -1.00
C THR A 79 -16.68 2.57 -1.83
N LEU A 80 -16.40 1.27 -1.79
CA LEU A 80 -17.20 0.25 -2.49
C LEU A 80 -18.59 0.05 -1.89
N TYR A 81 -18.76 0.26 -0.58
CA TYR A 81 -20.08 0.29 0.06
C TYR A 81 -20.90 1.52 -0.34
N TRP A 82 -20.22 2.65 -0.61
CA TRP A 82 -20.88 3.91 -0.91
C TRP A 82 -21.33 4.03 -2.38
N VAL A 83 -20.57 3.44 -3.31
CA VAL A 83 -20.90 3.36 -4.74
C VAL A 83 -21.98 2.30 -4.97
#